data_AF-A0A8C5Z8Y7-F1
#
_entry.id   AF-A0A8C5Z8Y7-F1
#
_cell.length_a   1.000
_cell.length_b   1.000
_cell.length_c   1.000
_cell.angle_alpha   90.00
_cell.angle_beta   90.00
_cell.angle_gamma   90.00
#
_symmetry.space_group_name_H-M   'P 1'
#
loop_
_entity.id
_entity.type
_entity.pdbx_description
1 polymer ?
#
loop_
_entity_poly.entity_id
_entity_poly.type
_entity_poly.pdbx_seq_one_letter_code
_entity_poly.pdbx_strand_id
1 'polypeptide(L)' 'MLVLDSDQRVSAAEALAHAYFSQYHDPDDEPEAEPYDESVEATERTVEEWKELTYQEVLSFKPPEPPQPSGSLEIEQ' A
#
# COMPACT_ATOMS: atom_id res chain seq x y z
N MET A 1 -2.64 3.09 -17.95
CA MET A 1 -2.86 3.93 -19.16
C MET A 1 -3.97 3.34 -20.03
N LEU A 2 -4.50 4.10 -20.99
CA LEU A 2 -5.67 3.74 -21.81
C LEU A 2 -5.35 2.70 -22.91
N VAL A 3 -5.05 1.47 -22.49
CA VAL A 3 -4.88 0.30 -23.37
C VAL A 3 -6.06 -0.65 -23.14
N LEU A 4 -6.68 -1.13 -24.23
CA LEU A 4 -7.86 -1.99 -24.16
C LEU A 4 -7.55 -3.33 -23.49
N ASP A 5 -6.46 -3.96 -23.91
CA ASP A 5 -5.92 -5.19 -23.33
C ASP A 5 -5.32 -4.91 -21.94
N SER A 6 -5.77 -5.62 -20.90
CA SER A 6 -5.27 -5.46 -19.53
C SER A 6 -3.82 -5.85 -19.38
N ASP A 7 -3.42 -6.89 -20.08
CA ASP A 7 -2.11 -7.52 -19.91
C ASP A 7 -1.03 -6.65 -20.55
N GLN A 8 -1.43 -5.69 -21.38
CA GLN A 8 -0.57 -4.68 -22.00
C GLN A 8 -0.62 -3.31 -21.30
N ARG A 9 -1.35 -3.17 -20.19
CA ARG A 9 -1.35 -1.92 -19.44
C ARG A 9 -0.06 -1.81 -18.62
N VAL A 10 0.52 -0.61 -18.63
CA VAL A 10 1.61 -0.25 -17.73
C VAL A 10 1.20 -0.45 -16.26
N SER A 11 2.08 -1.06 -15.47
CA SER A 11 1.94 -1.23 -14.01
C SER A 11 2.21 0.07 -13.26
N ALA A 12 1.94 0.10 -11.95
CA ALA A 12 2.23 1.25 -11.11
C ALA A 12 3.74 1.54 -11.05
N ALA A 13 4.58 0.52 -10.84
CA ALA A 13 6.03 0.66 -10.77
C ALA A 13 6.63 1.18 -12.10
N GLU A 14 6.20 0.63 -13.24
CA GLU A 14 6.65 1.12 -14.56
C GLU A 14 6.17 2.56 -14.84
N ALA A 15 5.00 2.94 -14.32
CA ALA A 15 4.48 4.28 -14.48
C ALA A 15 5.27 5.31 -13.64
N LEU A 16 5.74 4.96 -12.44
CA LEU A 16 6.58 5.82 -11.60
C LEU A 16 7.93 6.12 -12.27
N ALA A 17 8.52 5.14 -12.96
CA ALA A 17 9.74 5.31 -13.74
C ALA A 17 9.56 6.11 -15.05
N HIS A 18 8.34 6.52 -15.41
CA HIS A 18 8.09 7.26 -16.64
C HIS A 18 8.65 8.69 -16.54
N ALA A 19 9.25 9.19 -17.63
CA ALA A 19 9.92 10.50 -17.69
C ALA A 19 9.04 11.71 -17.25
N TYR A 20 7.72 11.55 -17.25
CA TYR A 20 6.78 12.55 -16.74
C TYR A 20 6.95 12.81 -15.22
N PHE A 21 7.37 11.79 -14.46
CA PHE A 21 7.59 11.87 -13.02
C PHE A 21 9.06 12.02 -12.63
N SER A 22 9.98 12.24 -13.58
CA SER A 22 11.43 12.25 -13.29
C SER A 22 11.87 13.27 -12.24
N GLN A 23 11.07 14.30 -11.99
CA GLN A 23 11.32 15.31 -10.96
C GLN A 23 10.92 14.87 -9.54
N TYR A 24 10.13 13.79 -9.42
CA TYR A 24 9.60 13.27 -8.15
C TYR A 24 9.97 11.81 -7.89
N HIS A 25 10.33 11.05 -8.93
CA HIS A 25 10.64 9.63 -8.83
C HIS A 25 11.90 9.43 -7.99
N ASP A 26 11.75 8.66 -6.91
CA ASP A 26 12.83 8.24 -6.02
C ASP A 26 12.63 6.76 -5.66
N PRO A 27 13.39 5.83 -6.26
CA PRO A 27 13.27 4.40 -5.97
C PRO A 27 13.50 4.04 -4.50
N ASP A 28 14.25 4.85 -3.74
CA ASP A 28 14.53 4.59 -2.33
C ASP A 28 13.38 5.04 -1.40
N ASP A 29 12.46 5.88 -1.88
CA ASP A 29 11.25 6.37 -1.16
C ASP A 29 9.94 5.81 -1.77
N GLU A 30 10.04 4.72 -2.54
CA GLU A 30 8.91 4.01 -3.15
C GLU A 30 8.81 2.56 -2.61
N PRO A 31 8.45 2.36 -1.32
CA PRO A 31 8.46 1.04 -0.70
C PRO A 31 7.30 0.16 -1.18
N GLU A 32 7.55 -1.15 -1.25
CA GLU A 32 6.51 -2.17 -1.38
C GLU A 32 5.93 -2.54 -0.01
N ALA A 33 4.67 -2.97 0.00
CA ALA A 33 4.02 -3.44 1.22
C ALA A 33 4.49 -4.85 1.59
N GLU A 34 4.44 -5.17 2.88
CA GLU A 34 4.61 -6.53 3.36
C GLU A 34 3.51 -7.46 2.80
N PRO A 35 3.78 -8.77 2.64
CA PRO A 35 2.79 -9.72 2.17
C PRO A 35 1.51 -9.70 3.02
N TYR A 36 0.35 -9.59 2.35
CA TYR A 36 -0.96 -9.64 2.99
C TYR A 36 -1.48 -11.09 3.07
N ASP A 37 -2.00 -11.49 4.23
CA ASP A 37 -2.64 -12.79 4.41
C ASP A 37 -4.12 -12.74 3.99
N GLU A 38 -4.40 -13.20 2.77
CA GLU A 38 -5.74 -13.28 2.20
C GLU A 38 -6.47 -14.62 2.49
N SER A 39 -5.88 -15.52 3.28
CA SER A 39 -6.47 -16.85 3.57
C SER A 39 -7.85 -16.75 4.24
N VAL A 40 -8.09 -15.65 4.93
CA VAL A 40 -9.38 -15.31 5.55
C VAL A 40 -10.46 -15.14 4.47
N GLU A 41 -10.16 -14.56 3.31
CA GLU A 41 -11.13 -14.36 2.23
C GLU A 41 -11.49 -15.66 1.51
N ALA A 42 -10.55 -16.59 1.43
CA ALA A 42 -10.73 -17.88 0.78
C ALA A 42 -11.61 -18.87 1.58
N THR A 43 -12.03 -18.52 2.79
CA THR A 43 -12.77 -19.43 3.70
C THR A 43 -14.18 -18.93 3.97
N GLU A 44 -15.19 -19.76 3.67
CA GLU A 44 -16.58 -19.50 4.07
C GLU A 44 -16.73 -19.59 5.59
N ARG A 45 -17.34 -18.56 6.19
CA ARG A 45 -17.56 -18.45 7.64
C ARG A 45 -18.95 -17.93 7.95
N THR A 46 -19.45 -18.26 9.14
CA THR A 46 -20.73 -17.76 9.64
C THR A 46 -20.61 -16.29 10.08
N VAL A 47 -21.75 -15.63 10.27
CA VAL A 47 -21.79 -14.24 10.75
C VAL A 47 -21.16 -14.12 12.14
N GLU A 48 -21.37 -15.12 12.99
CA GLU A 48 -20.82 -15.16 14.35
C GLU A 48 -19.29 -15.26 14.34
N GLU A 49 -18.72 -16.07 13.44
CA GLU A 49 -17.26 -16.19 13.28
C GLU A 49 -16.64 -14.91 12.73
N TRP A 50 -17.26 -14.27 11.73
CA TRP A 50 -16.83 -12.97 11.23
C TRP A 50 -16.85 -11.90 12.30
N LYS A 51 -17.89 -11.90 13.15
CA LYS A 51 -18.00 -10.96 14.27
C LYS A 51 -16.86 -11.14 15.26
N GLU A 52 -16.51 -12.38 15.59
CA GLU A 52 -15.40 -12.66 16.50
C GLU A 52 -14.06 -12.22 15.92
N LEU A 53 -13.76 -12.58 14.66
CA LEU A 53 -12.52 -12.15 13.98
C LEU A 53 -12.40 -10.62 13.93
N THR A 54 -13.47 -9.94 13.54
CA THR A 54 -13.51 -8.47 13.50
C THR A 54 -13.26 -7.87 14.88
N TYR A 55 -13.85 -8.48 15.92
CA TYR A 55 -13.65 -8.02 17.29
C TYR A 55 -12.19 -8.20 17.74
N GLN A 56 -11.55 -9.33 17.39
CA GLN A 56 -10.14 -9.56 17.68
C GLN A 56 -9.22 -8.55 16.98
N GLU A 57 -9.50 -8.18 15.73
CA GLU A 57 -8.73 -7.14 15.01
C GLU A 57 -8.84 -5.77 15.69
N VAL A 58 -10.02 -5.42 16.22
CA VAL A 58 -10.19 -4.19 16.99
C VAL A 58 -9.36 -4.20 18.28
N LEU A 59 -9.27 -5.36 18.95
CA LEU A 59 -8.49 -5.50 20.18
C LEU A 59 -6.98 -5.56 19.94
N SER A 60 -6.54 -6.12 18.80
CA SER A 60 -5.13 -6.30 18.45
C SER A 60 -4.50 -5.03 17.84
N PHE A 61 -5.33 -4.05 17.44
CA PHE A 61 -4.88 -2.81 16.83
C PHE A 61 -3.85 -2.08 17.68
N LYS A 62 -2.74 -1.69 17.05
CA LYS A 62 -1.70 -0.85 17.63
C LYS A 62 -1.69 0.49 16.91
N PRO A 63 -1.90 1.62 17.61
CA PRO A 63 -1.82 2.93 16.99
C PRO A 63 -0.46 3.13 16.32
N PRO A 64 -0.40 3.80 15.16
CA PRO A 64 0.87 4.18 14.57
C PRO A 64 1.62 5.08 15.54
N GLU A 65 2.95 4.93 15.58
CA GLU A 65 3.79 5.86 16.31
C GLU A 65 3.57 7.27 15.75
N PRO A 66 3.45 8.31 16.60
CA PRO A 66 3.31 9.68 16.11
C PRO A 66 4.45 9.98 15.12
N PRO A 67 4.18 10.75 14.06
CA PRO A 67 5.16 11.01 13.03
C PRO A 67 6.42 11.59 13.69
N GLN A 68 7.52 10.82 13.58
CA GLN A 68 8.85 11.33 13.87
C GLN A 68 9.07 12.51 12.90
N PRO A 69 9.56 13.68 13.36
CA PRO A 69 9.86 14.77 12.45
C PRO A 69 10.99 14.33 11.52
N SER A 70 10.63 13.88 10.30
CA SER A 70 11.61 13.62 9.25
C SER A 70 12.37 14.91 8.97
N GLY A 71 13.68 14.85 9.18
CA GLY A 71 14.60 15.97 9.01
C GLY A 71 14.62 16.46 7.56
N SER A 72 14.68 17.79 7.44
CA SER A 72 15.22 18.58 6.33
C SER A 72 15.07 18.03 4.92
N LEU A 73 13.97 18.39 4.25
CA LEU A 73 14.04 18.71 2.83
C LEU A 73 14.41 20.21 2.74
N GLU A 74 15.70 20.49 2.62
CA GLU A 74 16.18 21.80 2.15
C GLU A 74 15.63 22.01 0.74
N ILE A 75 14.60 22.83 0.63
CA ILE A 75 14.18 23.39 -0.65
C ILE A 75 15.17 24.53 -0.95
N GLU A 76 16.27 24.22 -1.63
CA GLU A 76 17.01 25.22 -2.39
C GLU A 76 16.23 25.54 -3.67
N GLN A 77 15.47 26.64 -3.63
CA GLN A 77 15.55 27.76 -4.58
C GLN A 77 14.62 28.92 -4.18
#